data_AF-A0ABC9IF09-F1
#
_entry.id   AF-A0ABC9IF09-F1
#
_cell.length_a   1.000
_cell.length_b   1.000
_cell.length_c   1.000
_cell.angle_alpha   90.00
_cell.angle_beta   90.00
_cell.angle_gamma   90.00
#
_symmetry.space_group_name_H-M   'P 1'
#
loop_
_entity.id
_entity.type
_entity.pdbx_description
1 polymer ?
#
loop_
_entity_poly.entity_id
_entity_poly.type
_entity_poly.pdbx_seq_one_letter_code
_entity_poly.pdbx_strand_id
1 'polypeptide(L)'
;MIKRWFVTGTDTEVGKTVASSALLQAANRAGYRSAGYKPVASGSEMTAEGLRNGDALALQANSGVALDYDEVNPYVFAEPTSPHIVSADEGRPIDAARLSDGLRRLEQRADWVLVEGAGGWFTPLSAEYTFADWVRQEQLPVILVVGIKLGCINHAVLTAQAVQQAGLTLAGWIANDVTPPGRRHQEYLATLRRMLPAPLLGEIPHLPQAERARLGQYLDISLLTQ
;
A
#
# COMPACT_ATOMS: atom_id res chain seq x y z
N MET A 1 -20.47 -4.77 6.82
CA MET A 1 -19.82 -4.95 5.51
C MET A 1 -18.38 -4.50 5.67
N ILE A 2 -17.40 -5.34 5.32
CA ILE A 2 -15.99 -5.05 5.53
C ILE A 2 -15.47 -4.18 4.37
N LYS A 3 -14.77 -3.08 4.70
CA LYS A 3 -14.07 -2.23 3.73
C LYS A 3 -12.67 -2.79 3.53
N ARG A 4 -12.25 -2.99 2.28
CA ARG A 4 -10.92 -3.51 1.96
C ARG A 4 -10.33 -2.78 0.76
N TRP A 5 -9.06 -2.39 0.87
CA TRP A 5 -8.37 -1.59 -0.13
C TRP A 5 -6.99 -2.15 -0.39
N PHE A 6 -6.56 -2.15 -1.66
CA PHE A 6 -5.17 -2.42 -2.02
C PHE A 6 -4.43 -1.11 -2.27
N VAL A 7 -3.33 -0.88 -1.57
CA VAL A 7 -2.47 0.29 -1.74
C VAL A 7 -1.27 -0.09 -2.60
N THR A 8 -1.15 0.60 -3.73
CA THR A 8 0.02 0.55 -4.62
C THR A 8 0.66 1.93 -4.74
N GLY A 9 1.83 2.00 -5.35
CA GLY A 9 2.57 3.23 -5.57
C GLY A 9 2.98 3.36 -7.01
N THR A 10 3.21 4.61 -7.44
CA THR A 10 3.75 4.90 -8.77
C THR A 10 5.16 4.36 -8.99
N ASP A 11 5.89 4.06 -7.91
CA ASP A 11 7.26 3.54 -7.92
C ASP A 11 7.59 2.94 -6.53
N THR A 12 8.80 2.43 -6.38
CA THR A 12 9.47 2.25 -5.08
C THR A 12 9.71 3.61 -4.40
N GLU A 13 9.81 3.62 -3.07
CA GLU A 13 10.16 4.82 -2.27
C GLU A 13 9.25 6.04 -2.45
N VAL A 14 8.03 5.89 -2.98
CA VAL A 14 7.07 7.00 -3.10
C VAL A 14 6.30 7.30 -1.80
N GLY A 15 6.65 6.61 -0.71
CA GLY A 15 5.97 6.70 0.58
C GLY A 15 4.63 5.95 0.65
N LYS A 16 4.56 4.75 0.05
CA LYS A 16 3.38 3.87 0.20
C LYS A 16 3.07 3.63 1.68
N THR A 17 4.06 3.21 2.46
CA THR A 17 3.94 2.94 3.90
C THR A 17 3.48 4.15 4.71
N VAL A 18 3.98 5.35 4.35
CA VAL A 18 3.55 6.63 4.94
C VAL A 18 2.07 6.88 4.67
N ALA A 19 1.64 6.73 3.42
CA ALA A 19 0.24 6.88 3.03
C ALA A 19 -0.67 5.79 3.63
N SER A 20 -0.20 4.55 3.70
CA SER A 20 -0.91 3.43 4.34
C SER A 20 -1.13 3.67 5.82
N SER A 21 -0.09 4.15 6.52
CA SER A 21 -0.17 4.54 7.93
C SER A 21 -1.17 5.68 8.12
N ALA A 22 -1.16 6.69 7.26
CA ALA A 22 -2.12 7.78 7.28
C ALA A 22 -3.57 7.29 7.07
N LEU A 23 -3.79 6.37 6.14
CA LEU A 23 -5.09 5.76 5.89
C LEU A 23 -5.60 4.97 7.10
N LEU A 24 -4.76 4.13 7.71
CA LEU A 24 -5.10 3.39 8.93
C LEU A 24 -5.43 4.34 10.09
N GLN A 25 -4.64 5.40 10.29
CA GLN A 25 -4.92 6.42 11.29
C GLN A 25 -6.24 7.14 11.03
N ALA A 26 -6.55 7.49 9.77
CA ALA A 26 -7.82 8.10 9.41
C ALA A 26 -9.01 7.15 9.66
N ALA A 27 -8.86 5.87 9.33
CA ALA A 27 -9.87 4.83 9.60
C ALA A 27 -10.13 4.67 11.10
N ASN A 28 -9.07 4.61 11.92
CA ASN A 28 -9.18 4.55 13.37
C ASN A 28 -9.88 5.78 13.95
N ARG A 29 -9.55 6.98 13.45
CA ARG A 29 -10.22 8.22 13.85
C ARG A 29 -11.70 8.26 13.49
N ALA A 30 -12.09 7.60 12.41
CA ALA A 30 -13.47 7.44 11.99
C ALA A 30 -14.22 6.31 12.74
N GLY A 31 -13.56 5.63 13.69
CA GLY A 31 -14.15 4.59 14.53
C GLY A 31 -14.14 3.19 13.93
N TYR A 32 -13.44 2.97 12.82
CA TYR A 32 -13.26 1.62 12.27
C TYR A 32 -12.28 0.80 13.11
N ARG A 33 -12.50 -0.50 13.15
CA ARG A 33 -11.49 -1.47 13.60
C ARG A 33 -10.61 -1.75 12.40
N SER A 34 -9.50 -1.03 12.29
CA SER A 34 -8.61 -1.14 11.13
C SER A 34 -7.51 -2.19 11.29
N ALA A 35 -7.14 -2.85 10.20
CA ALA A 35 -5.99 -3.75 10.13
C ALA A 35 -5.15 -3.45 8.88
N GLY A 36 -3.84 -3.34 9.05
CA GLY A 36 -2.87 -3.29 7.97
C GLY A 36 -2.34 -4.69 7.63
N TYR A 37 -2.20 -4.97 6.34
CA TYR A 37 -1.73 -6.25 5.82
C TYR A 37 -0.63 -6.03 4.78
N LYS A 38 0.56 -6.56 5.02
CA LYS A 38 1.69 -6.57 4.09
C LYS A 38 1.99 -8.03 3.73
N PRO A 39 1.20 -8.67 2.83
CA PRO A 39 1.27 -10.11 2.59
C PRO A 39 2.68 -10.61 2.25
N VAL A 40 3.45 -9.80 1.53
CA VAL A 40 4.80 -10.09 1.07
C VAL A 40 5.69 -8.88 1.30
N ALA A 41 6.86 -9.10 1.91
CA ALA A 41 7.87 -8.08 2.14
C ALA A 41 9.27 -8.63 1.90
N SER A 42 10.11 -7.81 1.25
CA SER A 42 11.54 -8.03 1.04
C SER A 42 12.31 -6.81 1.56
N GLY A 43 13.58 -6.98 1.94
CA GLY A 43 14.34 -5.95 2.68
C GLY A 43 13.93 -5.92 4.14
N SER A 44 14.41 -6.90 4.91
CA SER A 44 14.02 -7.10 6.32
C SER A 44 15.24 -7.33 7.20
N GLU A 45 15.13 -6.92 8.45
CA GLU A 45 16.21 -7.03 9.43
C GLU A 45 15.99 -8.21 10.37
N MET A 46 17.06 -8.92 10.73
CA MET A 46 17.00 -9.98 11.73
C MET A 46 16.90 -9.37 13.13
N THR A 47 15.88 -9.77 13.87
CA THR A 47 15.67 -9.40 15.28
C THR A 47 15.69 -10.64 16.18
N ALA A 48 15.58 -10.46 17.50
CA ALA A 48 15.47 -11.59 18.43
C ALA A 48 14.22 -12.46 18.18
N GLU A 49 13.20 -11.91 17.51
CA GLU A 49 11.95 -12.61 17.20
C GLU A 49 11.86 -13.07 15.74
N GLY A 50 12.99 -13.05 15.02
CA GLY A 50 13.08 -13.37 13.59
C GLY A 50 13.13 -12.14 12.68
N LEU A 51 12.96 -12.36 11.37
CA LEU A 51 12.97 -11.28 10.39
C LEU A 51 11.80 -10.32 10.60
N ARG A 52 12.07 -9.02 10.51
CA ARG A 52 11.08 -7.95 10.58
C ARG A 52 11.30 -6.94 9.46
N ASN A 53 10.23 -6.60 8.77
CA ASN A 53 10.21 -5.58 7.74
C ASN A 53 9.66 -4.27 8.31
N GLY A 54 10.32 -3.16 7.98
CA GLY A 54 9.92 -1.83 8.45
C GLY A 54 8.49 -1.44 8.04
N ASP A 55 8.09 -1.74 6.79
CA ASP A 55 6.73 -1.43 6.33
C ASP A 55 5.69 -2.22 7.13
N ALA A 56 5.91 -3.52 7.30
CA ALA A 56 5.02 -4.39 8.06
C ALA A 56 4.89 -3.93 9.52
N LEU A 57 5.99 -3.54 10.17
CA LEU A 57 5.97 -2.99 11.53
C LEU A 57 5.18 -1.67 11.59
N ALA A 58 5.31 -0.80 10.59
CA ALA A 58 4.54 0.44 10.53
C ALA A 58 3.04 0.19 10.37
N LEU A 59 2.65 -0.78 9.53
CA LEU A 59 1.25 -1.19 9.39
C LEU A 59 0.70 -1.81 10.68
N GLN A 60 1.48 -2.66 11.35
CA GLN A 60 1.12 -3.25 12.63
C GLN A 60 0.88 -2.16 13.68
N ALA A 61 1.81 -1.20 13.81
CA ALA A 61 1.73 -0.12 14.79
C ALA A 61 0.57 0.86 14.56
N ASN A 62 0.11 1.01 13.31
CA ASN A 62 -1.01 1.88 12.96
C ASN A 62 -2.36 1.16 12.84
N SER A 63 -2.38 -0.16 12.99
CA SER A 63 -3.64 -0.92 13.03
C SER A 63 -4.46 -0.58 14.28
N GLY A 64 -5.78 -0.50 14.12
CA GLY A 64 -6.71 -0.23 15.24
C GLY A 64 -6.99 -1.47 16.09
N VAL A 65 -6.75 -2.66 15.56
CA VAL A 65 -6.78 -3.93 16.30
C VAL A 65 -5.36 -4.39 16.61
N ALA A 66 -5.16 -5.05 17.75
CA ALA A 66 -3.87 -5.66 18.08
C ALA A 66 -3.63 -6.88 17.17
N LEU A 67 -2.51 -6.92 16.46
CA LEU A 67 -2.15 -7.99 15.53
C LEU A 67 -0.77 -8.55 15.89
N ASP A 68 -0.59 -9.84 15.74
CA ASP A 68 0.74 -10.46 15.73
C ASP A 68 1.45 -10.13 14.41
N TYR A 69 2.79 -10.16 14.41
CA TYR A 69 3.57 -9.80 13.22
C TYR A 69 3.25 -10.70 12.02
N ASP A 70 3.09 -12.01 12.26
CA ASP A 70 2.80 -12.99 11.21
C ASP A 70 1.38 -12.85 10.63
N GLU A 71 0.45 -12.23 11.36
CA GLU A 71 -0.88 -11.86 10.82
C GLU A 71 -0.75 -10.70 9.82
N VAL A 72 0.19 -9.78 10.05
CA VAL A 72 0.45 -8.64 9.17
C VAL A 72 1.31 -9.03 7.97
N ASN A 73 2.38 -9.80 8.19
CA ASN A 73 3.38 -10.12 7.17
C ASN A 73 3.80 -11.60 7.18
N PRO A 74 3.03 -12.49 6.52
CA PRO A 74 3.32 -13.93 6.51
C PRO A 74 4.50 -14.34 5.62
N TYR A 75 4.86 -13.53 4.62
CA TYR A 75 6.05 -13.73 3.79
C TYR A 75 7.04 -12.59 4.00
N VAL A 76 8.09 -12.88 4.76
CA VAL A 76 9.20 -11.98 5.05
C VAL A 76 10.50 -12.54 4.48
N PHE A 77 11.20 -11.72 3.70
CA PHE A 77 12.49 -12.02 3.08
C PHE A 77 13.52 -10.96 3.49
N ALA A 78 14.77 -11.38 3.72
CA ALA A 78 15.82 -10.48 4.20
C ALA A 78 16.33 -9.55 3.09
N GLU A 79 16.61 -10.08 1.90
CA GLU A 79 17.22 -9.33 0.80
C GLU A 79 16.26 -8.29 0.20
N PRO A 80 16.68 -7.03 0.00
CA PRO A 80 15.87 -5.98 -0.61
C PRO A 80 15.84 -6.11 -2.15
N THR A 81 15.18 -7.16 -2.65
CA THR A 81 15.01 -7.43 -4.08
C THR A 81 13.56 -7.76 -4.44
N SER A 82 13.28 -8.02 -5.71
CA SER A 82 11.95 -8.42 -6.17
C SER A 82 11.54 -9.75 -5.51
N PRO A 83 10.31 -9.89 -4.98
CA PRO A 83 9.90 -11.06 -4.21
C PRO A 83 10.10 -12.39 -4.93
N HIS A 84 9.81 -12.48 -6.23
CA HIS A 84 10.00 -13.73 -6.99
C HIS A 84 11.46 -14.23 -7.03
N ILE A 85 12.44 -13.32 -6.99
CA ILE A 85 13.88 -13.69 -7.04
C ILE A 85 14.26 -14.32 -5.71
N VAL A 86 14.09 -13.59 -4.60
CA VAL A 86 14.47 -14.08 -3.27
C VAL A 86 13.63 -15.29 -2.84
N SER A 87 12.36 -15.37 -3.26
CA SER A 87 11.52 -16.53 -3.04
C SER A 87 12.06 -17.78 -3.74
N ALA A 88 12.54 -17.65 -4.98
CA ALA A 88 13.17 -18.74 -5.71
C ALA A 88 14.53 -19.13 -5.12
N ASP A 89 15.36 -18.15 -4.78
CA ASP A 89 16.71 -18.37 -4.22
C ASP A 89 16.66 -19.05 -2.84
N GLU A 90 15.70 -18.68 -1.99
CA GLU A 90 15.50 -19.30 -0.68
C GLU A 90 14.70 -20.62 -0.74
N GLY A 91 14.17 -21.01 -1.91
CA GLY A 91 13.29 -22.18 -2.03
C GLY A 91 11.98 -22.05 -1.23
N ARG A 92 11.50 -20.82 -1.03
CA ARG A 92 10.33 -20.47 -0.21
C ARG A 92 9.24 -19.86 -1.10
N PRO A 93 8.46 -20.66 -1.86
CA PRO A 93 7.49 -20.16 -2.81
C PRO A 93 6.38 -19.34 -2.14
N ILE A 94 6.01 -18.23 -2.78
CA ILE A 94 4.89 -17.38 -2.36
C ILE A 94 3.59 -18.00 -2.90
N ASP A 95 2.73 -18.48 -2.00
CA ASP A 95 1.45 -19.09 -2.34
C ASP A 95 0.32 -18.06 -2.22
N ALA A 96 -0.33 -17.75 -3.34
CA ALA A 96 -1.44 -16.83 -3.42
C ALA A 96 -2.61 -17.21 -2.49
N ALA A 97 -2.86 -18.50 -2.27
CA ALA A 97 -3.90 -18.96 -1.33
C ALA A 97 -3.60 -18.50 0.11
N ARG A 98 -2.33 -18.55 0.52
CA ARG A 98 -1.92 -18.09 1.85
C ARG A 98 -2.08 -16.59 2.04
N LEU A 99 -1.91 -15.80 0.97
CA LEU A 99 -2.17 -14.35 0.98
C LEU A 99 -3.67 -14.10 1.20
N SER A 100 -4.53 -14.80 0.46
CA SER A 100 -5.98 -14.73 0.59
C SER A 100 -6.45 -15.18 1.98
N ASP A 101 -5.93 -16.28 2.51
CA ASP A 101 -6.26 -16.76 3.85
C ASP A 101 -5.88 -15.75 4.95
N GLY A 102 -4.74 -15.09 4.81
CA GLY A 102 -4.33 -14.00 5.69
C GLY A 102 -5.32 -12.85 5.68
N LEU A 103 -5.73 -12.40 4.48
CA LEU A 103 -6.77 -11.39 4.32
C LEU A 103 -8.09 -11.82 5.00
N ARG A 104 -8.56 -13.05 4.77
CA ARG A 104 -9.80 -13.57 5.40
C ARG A 104 -9.71 -13.64 6.92
N ARG A 105 -8.55 -13.96 7.50
CA ARG A 105 -8.35 -13.93 8.95
C ARG A 105 -8.45 -12.51 9.52
N LEU A 106 -7.85 -11.52 8.86
CA LEU A 106 -7.95 -10.12 9.28
C LEU A 106 -9.39 -9.59 9.18
N GLU A 107 -10.13 -9.99 8.14
CA GLU A 107 -11.55 -9.69 7.94
C GLU A 107 -12.45 -10.17 9.11
N GLN A 108 -12.01 -11.15 9.91
CA GLN A 108 -12.75 -11.59 11.11
C GLN A 108 -12.57 -10.65 12.30
N ARG A 109 -11.50 -9.83 12.30
CA ARG A 109 -11.10 -8.98 13.43
C ARG A 109 -11.34 -7.49 13.15
N ALA A 110 -11.26 -7.11 11.88
CA ALA A 110 -11.34 -5.74 11.40
C ALA A 110 -12.53 -5.55 10.44
N ASP A 111 -13.14 -4.37 10.46
CA ASP A 111 -14.14 -3.95 9.47
C ASP A 111 -13.56 -2.97 8.42
N TRP A 112 -12.27 -2.64 8.54
CA TRP A 112 -11.52 -1.84 7.58
C TRP A 112 -10.11 -2.41 7.40
N VAL A 113 -9.82 -3.03 6.25
CA VAL A 113 -8.54 -3.68 5.97
C VAL A 113 -7.80 -2.94 4.85
N LEU A 114 -6.53 -2.63 5.09
CA LEU A 114 -5.64 -2.09 4.07
C LEU A 114 -4.57 -3.11 3.75
N VAL A 115 -4.48 -3.47 2.48
CA VAL A 115 -3.44 -4.35 1.96
C VAL A 115 -2.41 -3.52 1.23
N GLU A 116 -1.17 -3.55 1.66
CA GLU A 116 -0.06 -2.90 0.97
C GLU A 116 0.73 -3.90 0.13
N GLY A 117 0.93 -3.58 -1.15
CA GLY A 117 1.81 -4.36 -2.01
C GLY A 117 3.31 -4.17 -1.71
N ALA A 118 4.15 -4.96 -2.37
CA ALA A 118 5.59 -4.71 -2.45
C ALA A 118 5.93 -4.07 -3.81
N GLY A 119 6.79 -3.06 -3.84
CA GLY A 119 7.18 -2.42 -5.10
C GLY A 119 6.03 -1.67 -5.80
N GLY A 120 5.77 -1.99 -7.05
CA GLY A 120 4.75 -1.37 -7.90
C GLY A 120 3.63 -2.35 -8.29
N TRP A 121 2.77 -1.95 -9.23
CA TRP A 121 1.60 -2.72 -9.63
C TRP A 121 1.92 -4.14 -10.13
N PHE A 122 2.89 -4.29 -11.03
CA PHE A 122 3.27 -5.57 -11.65
C PHE A 122 4.42 -6.29 -10.95
N THR A 123 4.64 -6.05 -9.65
CA THR A 123 5.71 -6.73 -8.91
C THR A 123 5.49 -8.25 -8.95
N PRO A 124 6.45 -9.04 -9.48
CA PRO A 124 6.30 -10.49 -9.59
C PRO A 124 6.43 -11.18 -8.23
N LEU A 125 5.56 -12.16 -8.01
CA LEU A 125 5.56 -13.08 -6.86
C LEU A 125 6.11 -14.46 -7.25
N SER A 126 6.00 -14.82 -8.53
CA SER A 126 6.66 -15.97 -9.15
C SER A 126 7.04 -15.62 -10.60
N ALA A 127 7.54 -16.61 -11.37
CA ALA A 127 7.84 -16.41 -12.79
C ALA A 127 6.60 -16.09 -13.65
N GLU A 128 5.40 -16.49 -13.21
CA GLU A 128 4.16 -16.41 -14.00
C GLU A 128 3.03 -15.65 -13.29
N TYR A 129 3.29 -15.13 -12.09
CA TYR A 129 2.26 -14.54 -11.24
C TYR A 129 2.75 -13.26 -10.58
N THR A 130 1.93 -12.22 -10.63
CA THR A 130 2.24 -10.88 -10.09
C THR A 130 1.29 -10.49 -8.97
N PHE A 131 1.63 -9.43 -8.22
CA PHE A 131 0.70 -8.82 -7.29
C PHE A 131 -0.61 -8.38 -7.97
N ALA A 132 -0.54 -7.85 -9.19
CA ALA A 132 -1.74 -7.46 -9.96
C ALA A 132 -2.70 -8.65 -10.18
N ASP A 133 -2.18 -9.86 -10.41
CA ASP A 133 -3.00 -11.06 -10.57
C ASP A 133 -3.76 -11.40 -9.29
N TRP A 134 -3.09 -11.33 -8.14
CA TRP A 134 -3.71 -11.56 -6.83
C TRP A 134 -4.75 -10.50 -6.48
N VAL A 135 -4.43 -9.22 -6.70
CA VAL A 135 -5.36 -8.11 -6.44
C VAL A 135 -6.61 -8.23 -7.31
N ARG A 136 -6.44 -8.64 -8.57
CA ARG A 136 -7.54 -8.96 -9.47
C ARG A 136 -8.36 -10.14 -8.98
N GLN A 137 -7.72 -11.22 -8.51
CA GLN A 137 -8.42 -12.38 -7.96
C GLN A 137 -9.28 -12.01 -6.74
N GLU A 138 -8.76 -11.16 -5.85
CA GLU A 138 -9.49 -10.71 -4.65
C GLU A 138 -10.51 -9.58 -4.92
N GLN A 139 -10.53 -9.04 -6.14
CA GLN A 139 -11.37 -7.90 -6.55
C GLN A 139 -11.23 -6.71 -5.59
N LEU A 140 -9.99 -6.38 -5.21
CA LEU A 140 -9.73 -5.27 -4.29
C LEU A 140 -9.77 -3.94 -5.03
N PRO A 141 -10.57 -2.96 -4.57
CA PRO A 141 -10.45 -1.59 -5.05
C PRO A 141 -9.06 -1.03 -4.68
N VAL A 142 -8.46 -0.29 -5.61
CA VAL A 142 -7.06 0.16 -5.53
C VAL A 142 -6.98 1.63 -5.12
N ILE A 143 -6.08 1.94 -4.20
CA ILE A 143 -5.65 3.29 -3.86
C ILE A 143 -4.23 3.49 -4.39
N LEU A 144 -4.03 4.54 -5.20
CA LEU A 144 -2.73 4.86 -5.77
C LEU A 144 -2.00 5.93 -4.97
N VAL A 145 -0.78 5.64 -4.51
CA VAL A 145 0.11 6.61 -3.89
C VAL A 145 1.02 7.22 -4.95
N VAL A 146 0.96 8.54 -5.11
CA VAL A 146 1.75 9.30 -6.08
C VAL A 146 2.77 10.15 -5.33
N GLY A 147 4.05 9.76 -5.40
CA GLY A 147 5.13 10.61 -4.93
C GLY A 147 5.29 11.83 -5.84
N ILE A 148 5.14 13.05 -5.30
CA ILE A 148 5.17 14.29 -6.08
C ILE A 148 6.63 14.64 -6.44
N LYS A 149 7.07 14.14 -7.60
CA LYS A 149 8.39 14.37 -8.20
C LYS A 149 8.32 14.38 -9.74
N LEU A 150 9.41 14.79 -10.40
CA LEU A 150 9.50 14.68 -11.87
C LEU A 150 9.27 13.22 -12.31
N GLY A 151 8.44 13.04 -13.34
CA GLY A 151 8.03 11.71 -13.84
C GLY A 151 6.75 11.15 -13.23
N CYS A 152 6.26 11.69 -12.11
CA CYS A 152 5.09 11.13 -11.40
C CYS A 152 3.80 11.10 -12.24
N ILE A 153 3.59 12.09 -13.12
CA ILE A 153 2.42 12.15 -14.01
C ILE A 153 2.38 10.92 -14.92
N ASN A 154 3.50 10.57 -15.55
CA ASN A 154 3.60 9.40 -16.42
C ASN A 154 3.30 8.11 -15.64
N HIS A 155 3.98 7.90 -14.52
CA HIS A 155 3.80 6.67 -13.73
C HIS A 155 2.39 6.56 -13.16
N ALA A 156 1.78 7.66 -12.72
CA ALA A 156 0.42 7.66 -12.20
C ALA A 156 -0.60 7.26 -13.27
N VAL A 157 -0.48 7.82 -14.48
CA VAL A 157 -1.37 7.49 -15.60
C VAL A 157 -1.18 6.05 -16.07
N LEU A 158 0.07 5.58 -16.22
CA LEU A 158 0.35 4.19 -16.58
C LEU A 158 -0.22 3.21 -15.55
N THR A 159 -0.05 3.50 -14.26
CA THR A 159 -0.57 2.65 -13.18
C THR A 159 -2.10 2.66 -13.16
N ALA A 160 -2.73 3.83 -13.30
CA ALA A 160 -4.19 3.95 -13.34
C ALA A 160 -4.79 3.16 -14.53
N GLN A 161 -4.18 3.26 -15.71
CA GLN A 161 -4.60 2.50 -16.89
C GLN A 161 -4.45 0.99 -16.65
N ALA A 162 -3.34 0.54 -16.06
CA ALA A 162 -3.13 -0.89 -15.76
C ALA A 162 -4.18 -1.44 -14.77
N VAL A 163 -4.53 -0.66 -13.74
CA VAL A 163 -5.60 -1.02 -12.79
C VAL A 163 -6.95 -1.14 -13.51
N GLN A 164 -7.31 -0.17 -14.34
CA GLN A 164 -8.57 -0.18 -15.08
C GLN A 164 -8.64 -1.33 -16.11
N GLN A 165 -7.54 -1.60 -16.81
CA GLN A 165 -7.44 -2.72 -17.75
C GLN A 165 -7.54 -4.09 -17.06
N ALA A 166 -7.12 -4.19 -15.80
CA ALA A 166 -7.34 -5.37 -14.97
C ALA A 166 -8.81 -5.55 -14.52
N GLY A 167 -9.71 -4.62 -14.90
CA GLY A 167 -11.12 -4.63 -14.53
C GLY A 167 -11.39 -4.17 -13.09
N LEU A 168 -10.44 -3.46 -12.48
CA LEU A 168 -10.51 -3.03 -11.08
C LEU A 168 -10.85 -1.55 -10.94
N THR A 169 -11.49 -1.22 -9.81
CA THR A 169 -11.80 0.16 -9.43
C THR A 169 -10.55 0.84 -8.89
N LEU A 170 -10.15 1.97 -9.49
CA LEU A 170 -9.26 2.92 -8.84
C LEU A 170 -10.09 3.79 -7.89
N ALA A 171 -10.13 3.42 -6.61
CA ALA A 171 -11.01 4.02 -5.61
C ALA A 171 -10.59 5.44 -5.18
N GLY A 172 -9.30 5.74 -5.29
CA GLY A 172 -8.76 7.05 -4.92
C GLY A 172 -7.25 7.11 -5.14
N TRP A 173 -6.69 8.30 -4.97
CA TRP A 173 -5.24 8.48 -4.97
C TRP A 173 -4.81 9.47 -3.89
N ILE A 174 -3.55 9.36 -3.48
CA ILE A 174 -2.92 10.18 -2.46
C ILE A 174 -1.71 10.86 -3.07
N ALA A 175 -1.61 12.18 -2.91
CA ALA A 175 -0.38 12.91 -3.18
C ALA A 175 0.53 12.79 -1.95
N ASN A 176 1.77 12.35 -2.15
CA ASN A 176 2.76 12.29 -1.09
C ASN A 176 4.00 13.11 -1.48
N ASP A 177 4.31 14.13 -0.68
CA ASP A 177 5.47 14.99 -0.89
C ASP A 177 6.73 14.30 -0.39
N VAL A 178 7.33 13.50 -1.26
CA VAL A 178 8.60 12.79 -0.99
C VAL A 178 9.81 13.72 -0.91
N THR A 179 9.67 14.95 -1.40
CA THR A 179 10.68 16.00 -1.32
C THR A 179 10.01 17.33 -0.99
N PRO A 180 10.75 18.32 -0.45
CA PRO A 180 10.21 19.66 -0.25
C PRO A 180 9.54 20.22 -1.52
N PRO A 181 8.35 20.84 -1.41
CA PRO A 181 7.62 21.40 -2.54
C PRO A 181 8.48 22.33 -3.42
N GLY A 182 8.56 21.99 -4.71
CA GLY A 182 9.18 22.85 -5.72
C GLY A 182 8.23 23.91 -6.29
N ARG A 183 8.76 24.84 -7.10
CA ARG A 183 8.00 25.94 -7.72
C ARG A 183 6.75 25.50 -8.49
N ARG A 184 6.78 24.30 -9.09
CA ARG A 184 5.71 23.76 -9.96
C ARG A 184 4.74 22.83 -9.26
N HIS A 185 4.80 22.72 -7.92
CA HIS A 185 4.02 21.75 -7.16
C HIS A 185 2.53 21.82 -7.55
N GLN A 186 1.92 23.01 -7.48
CA GLN A 186 0.48 23.17 -7.72
C GLN A 186 0.09 22.79 -9.17
N GLU A 187 0.93 23.07 -10.16
CA GLU A 187 0.71 22.63 -11.54
C GLU A 187 0.78 21.10 -11.71
N TYR A 188 1.65 20.42 -10.95
CA TYR A 188 1.69 18.96 -10.89
C TYR A 188 0.40 18.39 -10.30
N LEU A 189 -0.05 18.90 -9.16
CA LEU A 189 -1.31 18.45 -8.54
C LEU A 189 -2.53 18.70 -9.43
N ALA A 190 -2.62 19.88 -10.05
CA ALA A 190 -3.70 20.19 -10.97
C ALA A 190 -3.71 19.23 -12.18
N THR A 191 -2.53 18.87 -12.68
CA THR A 191 -2.40 17.90 -13.78
C THR A 191 -2.84 16.50 -13.36
N LEU A 192 -2.37 16.02 -12.19
CA LEU A 192 -2.75 14.71 -11.65
C LEU A 192 -4.26 14.62 -11.38
N ARG A 193 -4.86 15.65 -10.75
CA ARG A 193 -6.32 15.73 -10.52
C ARG A 193 -7.14 15.62 -11.81
N ARG A 194 -6.64 16.20 -12.91
CA ARG A 194 -7.32 16.12 -14.22
C ARG A 194 -7.15 14.77 -14.90
N MET A 195 -5.98 14.13 -14.74
CA MET A 195 -5.63 12.93 -15.49
C MET A 195 -6.02 11.62 -14.79
N LEU A 196 -6.11 11.62 -13.45
CA LEU A 196 -6.47 10.43 -12.69
C LEU A 196 -7.99 10.29 -12.56
N PRO A 197 -8.57 9.15 -12.96
CA PRO A 197 -10.01 8.92 -12.94
C PRO A 197 -10.52 8.50 -11.55
N ALA A 198 -10.03 9.16 -10.49
CA ALA A 198 -10.33 8.82 -9.10
C ALA A 198 -10.19 10.05 -8.20
N PRO A 199 -10.90 10.11 -7.07
CA PRO A 199 -10.81 11.24 -6.15
C PRO A 199 -9.42 11.33 -5.52
N LEU A 200 -8.91 12.57 -5.36
CA LEU A 200 -7.77 12.85 -4.48
C LEU A 200 -8.26 12.73 -3.05
N LEU A 201 -7.76 11.74 -2.31
CA LEU A 201 -8.09 11.53 -0.90
C LEU A 201 -7.41 12.57 -0.01
N GLY A 202 -6.28 13.10 -0.44
CA GLY A 202 -5.53 14.09 0.31
C GLY A 202 -4.08 14.20 -0.12
N GLU A 203 -3.39 15.17 0.47
CA GLU A 203 -1.98 15.48 0.24
C GLU A 203 -1.22 15.38 1.57
N ILE A 204 -0.26 14.48 1.63
CA ILE A 204 0.64 14.33 2.77
C ILE A 204 1.85 15.24 2.53
N PRO A 205 2.06 16.27 3.36
CA PRO A 205 3.16 17.21 3.16
C PRO A 205 4.52 16.55 3.47
N HIS A 206 5.60 17.17 2.97
CA HIS A 206 6.95 16.71 3.27
C HIS A 206 7.26 16.91 4.76
N LEU A 207 7.33 15.81 5.50
CA LEU A 207 7.55 15.80 6.94
C LEU A 207 8.83 15.04 7.29
N PRO A 208 9.73 15.61 8.11
CA PRO A 208 10.79 14.84 8.74
C PRO A 208 10.19 13.69 9.55
N GLN A 209 10.71 12.47 9.38
CA GLN A 209 10.25 11.28 10.10
C GLN A 209 8.73 11.03 9.97
N ALA A 210 8.18 11.21 8.76
CA ALA A 210 6.76 11.05 8.46
C ALA A 210 6.16 9.74 9.00
N GLU A 211 6.93 8.65 9.04
CA GLU A 211 6.51 7.33 9.54
C GLU A 211 6.04 7.34 11.01
N ARG A 212 6.47 8.31 11.81
CA ARG A 212 6.09 8.44 13.24
C ARG A 212 5.03 9.53 13.47
N ALA A 213 4.58 10.20 12.42
CA ALA A 213 3.70 11.35 12.52
C ALA A 213 2.21 10.96 12.55
N ARG A 214 1.38 11.87 13.07
CA ARG A 214 -0.09 11.79 12.95
C ARG A 214 -0.52 12.35 11.60
N LEU A 215 -0.59 11.48 10.61
CA LEU A 215 -0.86 11.80 9.21
C LEU A 215 -2.32 11.64 8.81
N GLY A 216 -3.13 10.89 9.57
CA GLY A 216 -4.52 10.61 9.22
C GLY A 216 -5.44 11.85 9.14
N GLN A 217 -4.96 13.04 9.49
CA GLN A 217 -5.66 14.30 9.28
C GLN A 217 -5.55 14.86 7.85
N TYR A 218 -4.58 14.37 7.08
CA TYR A 218 -4.36 14.81 5.71
C TYR A 218 -5.25 14.10 4.70
N LEU A 219 -5.92 13.01 5.10
CA LEU A 219 -6.70 12.15 4.22
C LEU A 219 -8.18 12.18 4.60
N ASP A 220 -9.03 12.37 3.60
CA ASP A 220 -10.48 12.22 3.70
C ASP A 220 -10.92 10.85 3.16
N ILE A 221 -11.10 9.90 4.08
CA ILE A 221 -11.54 8.54 3.74
C ILE A 221 -13.04 8.45 3.42
N SER A 222 -13.81 9.54 3.59
CA SER A 222 -15.24 9.54 3.22
C SER A 222 -15.42 9.55 1.69
N LEU A 223 -14.39 9.95 0.95
CA LEU A 223 -14.34 9.92 -0.51
C LEU A 223 -14.21 8.50 -1.08
N LEU A 224 -13.86 7.51 -0.25
CA LEU A 224 -13.77 6.11 -0.66
C LEU A 224 -15.17 5.49 -0.74
N THR A 225 -15.65 5.29 -1.97
CA THR A 225 -16.89 4.58 -2.27
C THR A 225 -16.61 3.10 -2.48
N GLN A 226 -17.53 2.25 -2.01
CA GLN A 226 -17.50 0.80 -2.28
C GLN A 226 -18.21 0.50 -3.60
#